data_AF-A0A9Q3V8Y5-F1
#
_entry.id   AF-A0A9Q3V8Y5-F1
#
_cell.length_a   1.000
_cell.length_b   1.000
_cell.length_c   1.000
_cell.angle_alpha   90.00
_cell.angle_beta   90.00
_cell.angle_gamma   90.00
#
_symmetry.space_group_name_H-M   'P 1'
#
loop_
_entity.id
_entity.type
_entity.pdbx_description
1 polymer ?
#
loop_
_entity_poly.entity_id
_entity_poly.type
_entity_poly.pdbx_seq_one_letter_code
_entity_poly.pdbx_strand_id
1 'polypeptide(L)'
;MCKTKIRIIIFILTLIIFILSGCGICKNGIVKEINTYDNKYKVIAFIREGGSTTGFSPQVSLIKANKKLSDSDSGNIFRCNKSKYIDIQWKDKNTLIIKYDCPDEDVFEKCNNIKDIDIEYVKVQE
;
A
#
# COMPACT_ATOMS: atom_id res chain seq x y z
N MET A 1 -24.72 35.87 32.82
CA MET A 1 -25.16 34.83 31.87
C MET A 1 -24.21 34.54 30.68
N CYS A 2 -23.16 35.34 30.43
CA CYS A 2 -22.27 35.11 29.27
C CYS A 2 -21.14 34.08 29.52
N LYS A 3 -20.58 34.03 30.74
CA LYS A 3 -19.42 33.17 31.08
C LYS A 3 -19.72 31.66 31.11
N THR A 4 -20.93 31.27 31.48
CA THR A 4 -21.35 29.86 31.56
C THR A 4 -21.56 29.24 30.18
N LYS A 5 -22.11 30.01 29.23
CA LYS A 5 -22.29 29.57 27.84
C LYS A 5 -20.94 29.38 27.13
N ILE A 6 -19.98 30.28 27.38
CA ILE A 6 -18.61 30.18 26.83
C ILE A 6 -17.90 28.91 27.33
N ARG A 7 -18.04 28.56 28.62
CA ARG A 7 -17.45 27.33 29.17
C ARG A 7 -18.05 26.05 28.57
N ILE A 8 -19.36 26.03 28.32
CA ILE A 8 -20.03 24.89 27.67
C ILE A 8 -19.58 24.75 26.21
N ILE A 9 -19.43 25.87 25.49
CA ILE A 9 -18.93 25.87 24.11
C ILE A 9 -17.48 25.35 24.06
N ILE A 10 -16.61 25.78 24.97
CA ILE A 10 -15.22 25.29 25.05
C ILE A 10 -15.20 23.79 25.35
N PHE A 11 -16.05 23.30 26.25
CA PHE A 11 -16.15 21.87 26.57
C PHE A 11 -16.60 21.02 25.37
N ILE A 12 -17.61 21.48 24.62
CA ILE A 12 -18.05 20.83 23.38
C ILE A 12 -16.96 20.89 22.30
N LEU A 13 -16.21 22.00 22.22
CA LEU A 13 -15.11 22.15 21.27
C LEU A 13 -13.92 21.23 21.60
N THR A 14 -13.65 20.97 22.89
CA THR A 14 -12.63 19.99 23.29
C THR A 14 -13.09 18.55 23.03
N LEU A 15 -14.39 18.27 23.20
CA LEU A 15 -14.96 16.94 22.96
C LEU A 15 -14.95 16.58 21.47
N ILE A 16 -15.24 17.54 20.57
CA ILE A 16 -15.22 17.29 19.12
C ILE A 16 -13.79 17.01 18.59
N ILE A 17 -12.77 17.64 19.18
CA ILE A 17 -11.35 17.38 18.82
C ILE A 17 -10.93 15.95 19.21
N PHE A 18 -11.45 15.40 20.31
CA PHE A 18 -11.15 14.02 20.74
C PHE A 18 -11.86 12.94 19.92
N ILE A 19 -12.97 13.26 19.24
CA ILE A 19 -13.70 12.29 18.40
C ILE A 19 -13.04 12.13 17.02
N LEU A 20 -12.25 13.13 16.58
CA LEU A 20 -11.58 13.13 15.26
C LEU A 20 -10.26 12.34 15.22
N SER A 21 -9.72 11.87 16.35
CA SER A 21 -8.45 11.12 16.40
C SER A 21 -8.59 9.61 16.19
N GLY A 22 -9.80 9.11 15.93
CA GLY A 22 -10.10 7.70 15.69
C GLY A 22 -9.99 7.27 14.22
N CYS A 23 -8.85 7.47 13.56
CA CYS A 23 -8.57 6.82 12.28
C CYS A 23 -7.21 6.15 12.38
N GLY A 24 -7.22 4.82 12.56
CA GLY A 24 -5.98 4.03 12.61
C GLY A 24 -5.17 4.27 11.35
N ILE A 25 -3.93 4.73 11.52
CA ILE A 25 -2.99 4.97 10.42
C ILE A 25 -2.72 3.62 9.75
N CYS A 26 -3.38 3.37 8.61
CA CYS A 26 -3.09 2.22 7.75
C CYS A 26 -1.71 2.44 7.15
N LYS A 27 -0.71 1.70 7.64
CA LYS A 27 0.68 1.91 7.27
C LYS A 27 1.08 1.00 6.11
N ASN A 28 1.88 1.53 5.20
CA ASN A 28 2.53 0.73 4.16
C ASN A 28 3.92 0.28 4.66
N GLY A 29 4.09 -1.03 4.88
CA GLY A 29 5.37 -1.64 5.24
C GLY A 29 6.14 -2.09 4.00
N ILE A 30 7.21 -1.38 3.64
CA ILE A 30 8.04 -1.71 2.47
C ILE A 30 8.80 -3.03 2.72
N VAL A 31 8.67 -3.97 1.78
CA VAL A 31 9.38 -5.25 1.77
C VAL A 31 10.62 -5.15 0.90
N LYS A 32 10.50 -4.54 -0.30
CA LYS A 32 11.59 -4.45 -1.27
C LYS A 32 11.40 -3.27 -2.21
N GLU A 33 12.52 -2.63 -2.59
CA GLU A 33 12.57 -1.63 -3.65
C GLU A 33 13.66 -1.99 -4.66
N ILE A 34 13.34 -1.93 -5.95
CA ILE A 34 14.29 -2.12 -7.04
C ILE A 34 14.07 -1.05 -8.12
N ASN A 35 15.15 -0.43 -8.60
CA ASN A 35 15.07 0.56 -9.67
C ASN A 35 14.85 -0.13 -11.02
N THR A 36 14.23 0.58 -11.96
CA THR A 36 14.27 0.21 -13.39
C THR A 36 15.68 0.38 -13.94
N TYR A 37 16.01 -0.32 -15.03
CA TYR A 37 17.35 -0.26 -15.63
C TYR A 37 17.76 1.16 -16.05
N ASP A 38 16.80 2.00 -16.45
CA ASP A 38 17.01 3.40 -16.81
C ASP A 38 16.99 4.36 -15.61
N ASN A 39 16.77 3.85 -14.39
CA ASN A 39 16.65 4.60 -13.13
C ASN A 39 15.59 5.71 -13.12
N LYS A 40 14.65 5.74 -14.07
CA LYS A 40 13.55 6.74 -14.06
C LYS A 40 12.45 6.37 -13.08
N TYR A 41 12.27 5.08 -12.84
CA TYR A 41 11.26 4.54 -11.95
C TYR A 41 11.86 3.54 -10.97
N LYS A 42 11.08 3.21 -9.96
CA LYS A 42 11.35 2.09 -9.06
C LYS A 42 10.07 1.32 -8.80
N VAL A 43 10.24 0.02 -8.65
CA VAL A 43 9.20 -0.91 -8.25
C VAL A 43 9.33 -1.11 -6.74
N ILE A 44 8.22 -0.98 -6.03
CA ILE A 44 8.15 -1.16 -4.57
C ILE A 44 7.16 -2.28 -4.30
N ALA A 45 7.63 -3.33 -3.61
CA ALA A 45 6.78 -4.33 -2.99
C ALA A 45 6.59 -3.97 -1.52
N PHE A 46 5.34 -3.96 -1.06
CA PHE A 46 4.98 -3.55 0.30
C PHE A 46 3.75 -4.30 0.79
N ILE A 47 3.62 -4.40 2.11
CA ILE A 47 2.44 -4.93 2.77
C ILE A 47 1.67 -3.76 3.36
N ARG A 48 0.41 -3.61 2.99
CA ARG A 48 -0.52 -2.67 3.62
C ARG A 48 -1.25 -3.37 4.76
N GLU A 49 -1.16 -2.79 5.95
CA GLU A 49 -1.94 -3.24 7.11
C GLU A 49 -3.27 -2.49 7.15
N GLY A 50 -4.35 -3.18 6.78
CA GLY A 50 -5.69 -2.62 6.72
C GLY A 50 -6.51 -2.93 7.97
N GLY A 51 -6.20 -2.32 9.10
CA GLY A 51 -7.03 -2.37 10.32
C GLY A 51 -7.49 -3.78 10.76
N SER A 52 -8.57 -3.85 11.54
CA SER A 52 -8.99 -5.08 12.23
C SER A 52 -9.68 -6.13 11.34
N THR A 53 -10.13 -5.78 10.13
CA THR A 53 -11.01 -6.64 9.31
C THR A 53 -10.47 -6.99 7.92
N THR A 54 -9.48 -6.25 7.39
CA THR A 54 -8.99 -6.44 6.01
C THR A 54 -7.73 -7.30 5.92
N GLY A 55 -7.07 -7.56 7.06
CA GLY A 55 -5.84 -8.34 7.12
C GLY A 55 -4.65 -7.66 6.42
N PHE A 56 -3.64 -8.46 6.09
CA PHE A 56 -2.45 -8.02 5.36
C PHE A 56 -2.73 -8.06 3.85
N SER A 57 -2.36 -6.98 3.17
CA SER A 57 -2.53 -6.83 1.73
C SER A 57 -1.17 -6.63 1.07
N PRO A 58 -0.61 -7.65 0.41
CA PRO A 58 0.60 -7.49 -0.38
C PRO A 58 0.30 -6.72 -1.66
N GLN A 59 1.14 -5.75 -1.95
CA GLN A 59 0.96 -4.83 -3.07
C GLN A 59 2.28 -4.51 -3.76
N VAL A 60 2.20 -4.22 -5.06
CA VAL A 60 3.33 -3.78 -5.87
C VAL A 60 2.95 -2.50 -6.61
N SER A 61 3.83 -1.51 -6.55
CA SER A 61 3.69 -0.24 -7.27
C SER A 61 4.93 0.14 -8.06
N LEU A 62 4.72 0.68 -9.26
CA LEU A 62 5.72 1.45 -9.99
C LEU A 62 5.56 2.93 -9.70
N ILE A 63 6.60 3.56 -9.15
CA ILE A 63 6.63 5.00 -8.89
C ILE A 63 7.88 5.64 -9.49
N LYS A 64 7.89 6.97 -9.63
CA LYS A 64 9.10 7.70 -10.05
C LYS A 64 10.22 7.47 -9.04
N ALA A 65 11.47 7.32 -9.50
CA ALA A 65 12.61 6.98 -8.64
C ALA A 65 12.82 7.98 -7.48
N ASN A 66 12.51 9.26 -7.71
CA ASN A 66 12.63 10.33 -6.70
C ASN A 66 11.41 10.48 -5.77
N LYS A 67 10.36 9.68 -5.95
CA LYS A 67 9.18 9.68 -5.08
C LYS A 67 9.33 8.64 -3.97
N LYS A 68 8.69 8.92 -2.84
CA LYS A 68 8.49 7.96 -1.76
C LYS A 68 7.06 7.45 -1.79
N LEU A 69 6.87 6.20 -1.38
CA LEU A 69 5.55 5.65 -1.14
C LEU A 69 4.98 6.32 0.12
N SER A 70 3.78 6.90 -0.01
CA SER A 70 3.01 7.43 1.12
C SER A 70 2.07 6.37 1.68
N ASP A 71 1.59 6.57 2.91
CA ASP A 71 0.60 5.67 3.52
C ASP A 71 -0.78 5.73 2.84
N SER A 72 -1.04 6.78 2.05
CA SER A 72 -2.24 6.87 1.19
C SER A 72 -2.10 6.16 -0.15
N ASP A 73 -0.88 5.82 -0.57
CA ASP A 73 -0.67 5.15 -1.85
C ASP A 73 -1.11 3.68 -1.81
N SER A 74 -1.58 3.20 -2.97
CA SER A 74 -1.95 1.80 -3.19
C SER A 74 -1.20 1.22 -4.40
N GLY A 75 -1.12 -0.11 -4.44
CA GLY A 75 -0.55 -0.92 -5.52
C GLY A 75 -1.16 -0.58 -6.87
N ASN A 76 -0.35 -0.23 -7.87
CA ASN A 76 -0.82 -0.01 -9.24
C ASN A 76 -0.42 -1.13 -10.23
N ILE A 77 0.39 -2.10 -9.79
CA ILE A 77 0.75 -3.28 -10.58
C ILE A 77 0.03 -4.51 -10.05
N PHE A 78 0.08 -4.72 -8.74
CA PHE A 78 -0.46 -5.91 -8.11
C PHE A 78 -1.03 -5.56 -6.74
N ARG A 79 -2.20 -6.14 -6.42
CA ARG A 79 -2.84 -6.02 -5.10
C ARG A 79 -3.62 -7.30 -4.83
N CYS A 80 -3.40 -7.86 -3.65
CA CYS A 80 -4.23 -8.94 -3.13
C CYS A 80 -4.42 -8.80 -1.61
N ASN A 81 -5.25 -9.67 -1.02
CA ASN A 81 -5.47 -9.73 0.43
C ASN A 81 -5.09 -11.09 1.02
N LYS A 82 -5.22 -11.18 2.35
CA LYS A 82 -5.06 -12.38 3.16
C LYS A 82 -3.66 -13.02 3.07
N SER A 83 -2.64 -12.19 2.84
CA SER A 83 -1.26 -12.67 2.76
C SER A 83 -0.26 -11.65 3.27
N LYS A 84 0.86 -12.16 3.77
CA LYS A 84 2.03 -11.37 4.17
C LYS A 84 3.21 -11.51 3.21
N TYR A 85 3.06 -12.34 2.17
CA TYR A 85 4.16 -12.66 1.28
C TYR A 85 4.07 -11.90 -0.04
N ILE A 86 5.15 -11.21 -0.36
CA ILE A 86 5.39 -10.61 -1.66
C ILE A 86 6.90 -10.50 -1.88
N ASP A 87 7.37 -10.85 -3.08
CA ASP A 87 8.73 -10.57 -3.51
C ASP A 87 8.74 -10.15 -4.97
N ILE A 88 9.75 -9.37 -5.34
CA ILE A 88 9.92 -8.84 -6.69
C ILE A 88 11.36 -9.00 -7.15
N GLN A 89 11.55 -9.34 -8.42
CA GLN A 89 12.88 -9.42 -9.01
C GLN A 89 12.82 -9.14 -10.51
N TRP A 90 13.86 -8.52 -11.05
CA TRP A 90 14.04 -8.42 -12.49
C TRP A 90 14.50 -9.77 -13.05
N LYS A 91 13.79 -10.26 -14.06
CA LYS A 91 14.24 -11.40 -14.88
C LYS A 91 15.25 -10.91 -15.92
N ASP A 92 14.93 -9.78 -16.54
CA ASP A 92 15.77 -9.06 -17.50
C ASP A 92 15.48 -7.54 -17.42
N LYS A 93 15.87 -6.77 -18.44
CA LYS A 93 15.75 -5.30 -18.44
C LYS A 93 14.31 -4.80 -18.50
N ASN A 94 13.38 -5.62 -18.98
CA ASN A 94 12.00 -5.25 -19.26
C ASN A 94 11.00 -6.19 -18.59
N THR A 95 11.42 -7.35 -18.09
CA THR A 95 10.51 -8.30 -17.45
C THR A 95 10.69 -8.33 -15.94
N LEU A 96 9.64 -7.93 -15.22
CA LEU A 96 9.53 -8.02 -13.76
C LEU A 96 8.83 -9.31 -13.35
N ILE A 97 9.42 -10.08 -12.44
CA ILE A 97 8.75 -11.20 -11.77
C ILE A 97 8.18 -10.72 -10.44
N ILE A 98 6.90 -11.00 -10.21
CA ILE A 98 6.20 -10.82 -8.93
C ILE A 98 5.88 -12.20 -8.36
N LYS A 99 6.47 -12.51 -7.21
CA LYS A 99 6.16 -13.72 -6.43
C LYS A 99 5.16 -13.35 -5.34
N TYR A 100 4.08 -14.10 -5.24
CA TYR A 100 3.02 -13.84 -4.27
C TYR A 100 2.41 -15.14 -3.78
N ASP A 101 1.78 -15.10 -2.62
CA ASP A 101 1.00 -16.21 -2.07
C ASP A 101 -0.36 -15.68 -1.63
N CYS A 102 -1.37 -15.73 -2.49
CA CYS A 102 -2.72 -15.35 -2.09
C CYS A 102 -3.77 -16.19 -2.83
N PRO A 103 -4.98 -16.34 -2.25
CA PRO A 103 -6.11 -16.93 -2.97
C PRO A 103 -6.42 -16.14 -4.24
N ASP A 104 -6.75 -16.82 -5.34
CA ASP A 104 -6.99 -16.13 -6.61
C ASP A 104 -8.26 -15.24 -6.55
N GLU A 105 -9.21 -15.62 -5.70
CA GLU A 105 -10.41 -14.83 -5.36
C GLU A 105 -10.12 -13.53 -4.58
N ASP A 106 -8.93 -13.42 -3.98
CA ASP A 106 -8.48 -12.24 -3.22
C ASP A 106 -7.46 -11.41 -4.01
N VAL A 107 -7.30 -11.64 -5.32
CA VAL A 107 -6.52 -10.78 -6.21
C VAL A 107 -7.41 -9.68 -6.79
N PHE A 108 -7.10 -8.43 -6.50
CA PHE A 108 -7.89 -7.26 -6.94
C PHE A 108 -7.22 -6.46 -8.06
N GLU A 109 -5.89 -6.52 -8.16
CA GLU A 109 -5.13 -5.85 -9.21
C GLU A 109 -4.04 -6.80 -9.71
N LYS A 110 -3.95 -6.96 -11.02
CA LYS A 110 -2.97 -7.82 -11.69
C LYS A 110 -2.69 -7.31 -13.10
N CYS A 111 -1.76 -6.37 -13.20
CA CYS A 111 -1.35 -5.74 -14.44
C CYS A 111 -0.30 -6.60 -15.17
N ASN A 112 -0.52 -6.96 -16.43
CA ASN A 112 0.44 -7.77 -17.21
C ASN A 112 1.54 -6.93 -17.87
N ASN A 113 1.30 -5.64 -18.10
CA ASN A 113 2.26 -4.73 -18.71
C ASN A 113 1.99 -3.29 -18.26
N ILE A 114 3.05 -2.55 -17.92
CA ILE A 114 2.98 -1.13 -17.61
C ILE A 114 4.17 -0.40 -18.20
N LYS A 115 3.91 0.60 -19.06
CA LYS A 115 4.94 1.26 -19.88
C LYS A 115 5.65 0.22 -20.75
N ASP A 116 6.98 0.12 -20.65
CA ASP A 116 7.82 -0.84 -21.38
C ASP A 116 8.24 -2.01 -20.48
N ILE A 117 7.47 -2.31 -19.42
CA ILE A 117 7.75 -3.38 -18.46
C ILE A 117 6.67 -4.45 -18.56
N ASP A 118 7.08 -5.67 -18.89
CA ASP A 118 6.25 -6.87 -18.83
C ASP A 118 6.30 -7.48 -17.44
N ILE A 119 5.18 -8.05 -17.00
CA ILE A 119 5.02 -8.56 -15.63
C ILE A 119 4.66 -10.04 -15.67
N GLU A 120 5.54 -10.86 -15.12
CA GLU A 120 5.34 -12.29 -14.92
C GLU A 120 5.01 -12.58 -13.46
N TYR A 121 4.10 -13.53 -13.24
CA TYR A 121 3.55 -13.83 -11.93
C TYR A 121 3.86 -15.27 -11.53
N VAL A 122 4.43 -15.45 -10.34
CA VAL A 122 4.71 -16.76 -9.76
C VAL A 122 3.98 -16.88 -8.44
N LYS A 123 2.93 -17.72 -8.41
CA LYS A 123 2.24 -18.06 -7.16
C LYS A 123 3.08 -19.07 -6.41
N VAL A 124 3.56 -18.72 -5.23
CA VAL A 124 4.23 -19.67 -4.33
C VAL A 124 3.18 -20.25 -3.39
N GLN A 125 3.16 -21.57 -3.25
CA GLN A 125 2.36 -22.24 -2.23
C GLN A 125 3.28 -22.41 -1.02
N GLU A 126 3.01 -21.71 0.09
CA GLU A 126 3.57 -22.10 1.40
C GLU A 126 2.82 -23.29 1.98
#